data_AF-A0A5C6DRZ3-F1
#
_entry.id   AF-A0A5C6DRZ3-F1
#
_cell.length_a   1.000
_cell.length_b   1.000
_cell.length_c   1.000
_cell.angle_alpha   90.00
_cell.angle_beta   90.00
_cell.angle_gamma   90.00
#
_symmetry.space_group_name_H-M   'P 1'
#
loop_
_entity.id
_entity.type
_entity.pdbx_description
1 polymer ?
#
loop_
_entity_poly.entity_id
_entity_poly.type
_entity_poly.pdbx_seq_one_letter_code
_entity_poly.pdbx_strand_id
1 'polypeptide(L)'
;MPNLRTLTARSVLMLALTLSPAGLAVSQDSSDKKSDVDVRYFQKKLELAQHDLEAALDANRDIPNLNSKLTLLRLQNQVEYSKKLLDHATNHGEHDLHSTHLQNLKNDLALAEQQYRWSKEANQKYAGVVSTTDVKRLKLAVELARLALERAEQPEITEDPTSHLQWQVDRLRSELLKLTVEFERVRSGH
;
A
#
# COMPACT_ATOMS: atom_id res chain seq x y z
N MET A 1 -36.23 47.33 -73.60
CA MET A 1 -34.90 46.85 -74.06
C MET A 1 -34.26 46.12 -72.87
N PRO A 2 -33.64 44.96 -73.11
CA PRO A 2 -33.99 43.64 -72.53
C PRO A 2 -32.94 43.17 -71.49
N ASN A 3 -33.09 42.11 -70.67
CA ASN A 3 -33.33 40.67 -70.90
C ASN A 3 -33.78 40.04 -69.56
N LEU A 4 -34.80 39.18 -69.44
CA LEU A 4 -34.97 37.78 -69.90
C LEU A 4 -34.00 36.74 -69.28
N ARG A 5 -34.63 35.77 -68.59
CA ARG A 5 -34.30 34.32 -68.50
C ARG A 5 -33.15 33.96 -67.54
N THR A 6 -33.16 32.89 -66.74
CA THR A 6 -33.91 31.61 -66.79
C THR A 6 -33.69 30.82 -65.49
N LEU A 7 -34.62 29.90 -65.20
CA LEU A 7 -34.48 28.78 -64.26
C LEU A 7 -33.19 27.96 -64.45
N THR A 8 -32.72 27.33 -63.37
CA THR A 8 -32.10 25.98 -63.21
C THR A 8 -31.19 26.03 -61.97
N ALA A 9 -30.96 25.02 -61.16
CA ALA A 9 -31.55 23.70 -60.95
C ALA A 9 -31.09 23.28 -59.54
N ARG A 10 -31.90 22.45 -58.89
CA ARG A 10 -31.61 21.76 -57.64
C ARG A 10 -30.23 21.09 -57.67
N SER A 11 -29.46 21.22 -56.60
CA SER A 11 -28.52 20.18 -56.15
C SER A 11 -28.23 20.38 -54.66
N VAL A 12 -29.08 19.78 -53.84
CA VAL A 12 -28.80 19.47 -52.44
C VAL A 12 -27.83 18.30 -52.46
N LEU A 13 -26.54 18.56 -52.22
CA LEU A 13 -25.56 17.50 -52.00
C LEU A 13 -25.67 17.07 -50.52
N MET A 14 -26.52 16.08 -50.26
CA MET A 14 -26.54 15.32 -49.01
C MET A 14 -25.22 14.53 -48.92
N LEU A 15 -24.26 15.06 -48.17
CA LEU A 15 -23.08 14.32 -47.77
C LEU A 15 -23.50 13.34 -46.67
N ALA A 16 -23.83 12.10 -47.06
CA ALA A 16 -24.07 11.02 -46.12
C ALA A 16 -22.74 10.63 -45.47
N LEU A 17 -22.47 11.17 -44.27
CA LEU A 17 -21.49 10.60 -43.35
C LEU A 17 -22.04 9.25 -42.87
N THR A 18 -21.59 8.16 -43.50
CA THR A 18 -21.73 6.83 -42.92
C THR A 18 -20.72 6.70 -41.78
N LEU A 19 -21.10 7.12 -40.57
CA LEU A 19 -20.43 6.68 -39.35
C LEU A 19 -20.68 5.18 -39.22
N SER A 20 -19.66 4.37 -39.53
CA SER A 20 -19.62 2.97 -39.11
C SER A 20 -19.54 2.90 -37.58
N PRO A 21 -20.50 2.28 -36.86
CA PRO A 21 -20.37 1.99 -35.45
C PRO A 21 -19.64 0.65 -35.29
N ALA A 22 -18.35 0.62 -35.63
CA ALA A 22 -17.50 -0.56 -35.46
C ALA A 22 -16.28 -0.17 -34.63
N GLY A 23 -16.51 0.08 -33.34
CA GLY A 23 -15.44 0.53 -32.46
C GLY A 23 -15.79 0.56 -30.97
N LEU A 24 -16.68 -0.31 -30.48
CA LEU A 24 -16.96 -0.44 -29.04
C LEU A 24 -17.27 -1.90 -28.68
N ALA A 25 -16.27 -2.78 -28.76
CA ALA A 25 -16.40 -4.15 -28.23
C ALA A 25 -15.07 -4.79 -27.77
N VAL A 26 -13.98 -4.02 -27.61
CA VAL A 26 -12.65 -4.56 -27.26
C VAL A 26 -12.23 -4.27 -25.81
N SER A 27 -12.99 -3.48 -25.04
CA SER A 27 -12.49 -3.02 -23.73
C SER A 27 -12.84 -3.90 -22.53
N GLN A 28 -13.82 -4.81 -22.63
CA GLN A 28 -14.37 -5.51 -21.46
C GLN A 28 -13.63 -6.82 -21.11
N ASP A 29 -13.09 -7.52 -22.11
CA ASP A 29 -12.39 -8.81 -21.92
C ASP A 29 -11.00 -8.68 -21.26
N SER A 30 -10.52 -7.44 -21.06
CA SER A 30 -9.20 -7.16 -20.48
C SER A 30 -9.23 -6.77 -18.99
N SER A 31 -10.34 -6.25 -18.47
CA SER A 31 -10.48 -5.93 -17.04
C SER A 31 -10.72 -7.19 -16.22
N ASP A 32 -11.57 -8.09 -16.72
CA ASP A 32 -11.97 -9.31 -16.00
C ASP A 32 -10.78 -10.27 -15.85
N LYS A 33 -9.90 -10.35 -16.86
CA LYS A 33 -8.66 -11.15 -16.80
C LYS A 33 -7.61 -10.57 -15.86
N LYS A 34 -7.55 -9.24 -15.67
CA LYS A 34 -6.63 -8.60 -14.72
C LYS A 34 -7.08 -8.85 -13.29
N SER A 35 -8.37 -8.70 -13.02
CA SER A 35 -9.00 -9.02 -11.73
C SER A 35 -8.69 -10.46 -11.29
N ASP A 36 -8.78 -11.43 -12.21
CA ASP A 36 -8.45 -12.84 -11.92
C ASP A 36 -6.96 -13.09 -11.59
N VAL A 37 -6.03 -12.37 -12.21
CA VAL A 37 -4.60 -12.50 -11.89
C VAL A 37 -4.28 -11.90 -10.52
N ASP A 38 -4.81 -10.70 -10.23
CA ASP A 38 -4.57 -10.01 -8.95
C ASP A 38 -5.13 -10.80 -7.77
N VAL A 39 -6.35 -11.35 -7.90
CA VAL A 39 -6.95 -12.23 -6.88
C VAL A 39 -6.05 -13.42 -6.60
N ARG A 40 -5.61 -14.15 -7.63
CA ARG A 40 -4.73 -15.32 -7.46
C ARG A 40 -3.38 -14.94 -6.85
N TYR A 41 -2.81 -13.81 -7.26
CA TYR A 41 -1.55 -13.30 -6.72
C TYR A 41 -1.68 -12.97 -5.23
N PHE A 42 -2.69 -12.18 -4.84
CA PHE A 42 -2.89 -11.81 -3.44
C PHE A 42 -3.31 -12.99 -2.57
N GLN A 43 -4.03 -13.97 -3.12
CA GLN A 43 -4.29 -15.23 -2.44
C GLN A 43 -2.99 -15.95 -2.09
N LYS A 44 -2.07 -16.11 -3.05
CA LYS A 44 -0.77 -16.75 -2.77
C LYS A 44 0.10 -15.95 -1.80
N LYS A 45 0.02 -14.62 -1.87
CA LYS A 45 0.69 -13.75 -0.90
C LYS A 45 0.15 -13.94 0.53
N LEU A 46 -1.18 -14.08 0.67
CA LEU A 46 -1.81 -14.36 1.96
C LEU A 46 -1.39 -15.75 2.48
N GLU A 47 -1.43 -16.78 1.63
CA GLU A 47 -0.99 -18.14 2.00
C GLU A 47 0.46 -18.13 2.51
N LEU A 48 1.38 -17.45 1.82
CA LEU A 48 2.78 -17.32 2.24
C LEU A 48 2.90 -16.62 3.60
N ALA A 49 2.22 -15.48 3.79
CA ALA A 49 2.25 -14.75 5.05
C ALA A 49 1.71 -15.58 6.22
N GLN A 50 0.67 -16.38 6.00
CA GLN A 50 0.11 -17.28 7.00
C GLN A 50 1.09 -18.39 7.35
N HIS A 51 1.71 -19.01 6.35
CA HIS A 51 2.73 -20.04 6.54
C HIS A 51 3.93 -19.52 7.33
N ASP A 52 4.44 -18.31 7.00
CA ASP A 52 5.56 -17.71 7.73
C ASP A 52 5.22 -17.45 9.21
N LEU A 53 3.99 -16.98 9.49
CA LEU A 53 3.50 -16.80 10.86
C LEU A 53 3.39 -18.14 11.61
N GLU A 54 2.79 -19.15 10.97
CA GLU A 54 2.61 -20.49 11.55
C GLU A 54 3.97 -21.13 11.87
N ALA A 55 4.90 -21.12 10.91
CA ALA A 55 6.26 -21.62 11.11
C ALA A 55 6.98 -20.92 12.27
N ALA A 56 6.83 -19.60 12.41
CA ALA A 56 7.42 -18.86 13.51
C ALA A 56 6.78 -19.19 14.88
N LEU A 57 5.48 -19.45 14.91
CA LEU A 57 4.75 -19.88 16.10
C LEU A 57 5.14 -21.30 16.51
N ASP A 58 5.23 -22.23 15.56
CA ASP A 58 5.64 -23.62 15.80
C ASP A 58 7.08 -23.68 16.32
N ALA A 59 7.99 -22.94 15.69
CA ALA A 59 9.36 -22.82 16.18
C ALA A 59 9.43 -22.28 17.62
N ASN A 60 8.49 -21.42 18.02
CA ASN A 60 8.36 -20.93 19.41
C ASN A 60 7.73 -21.94 20.38
N ARG A 61 6.93 -22.89 19.89
CA ARG A 61 6.42 -24.01 20.71
C ARG A 61 7.56 -24.95 21.06
N ASP A 62 8.44 -25.23 20.09
CA ASP A 62 9.59 -26.12 20.27
C ASP A 62 10.69 -25.45 21.11
N ILE A 63 11.00 -24.18 20.81
CA ILE A 63 12.04 -23.41 21.49
C ILE A 63 11.43 -22.08 21.96
N PRO A 64 11.12 -21.94 23.27
CA PRO A 64 10.49 -20.73 23.79
C PRO A 64 11.29 -19.46 23.45
N ASN A 65 10.59 -18.48 22.85
CA ASN A 65 11.14 -17.18 22.44
C ASN A 65 12.22 -17.22 21.34
N LEU A 66 12.33 -18.31 20.57
CA LEU A 66 13.21 -18.37 19.40
C LEU A 66 12.96 -17.21 18.43
N ASN A 67 11.69 -16.98 18.11
CA ASN A 67 11.19 -15.78 17.47
C ASN A 67 10.73 -14.78 18.54
N SER A 68 11.24 -13.56 18.45
CA SER A 68 10.85 -12.48 19.35
C SER A 68 9.35 -12.13 19.21
N LYS A 69 8.75 -11.59 20.28
CA LYS A 69 7.37 -11.04 20.22
C LYS A 69 7.21 -10.01 19.11
N LEU A 70 8.26 -9.24 18.83
CA LEU A 70 8.28 -8.26 17.75
C LEU A 70 8.18 -8.92 16.37
N THR A 71 8.93 -10.00 16.15
CA THR A 71 8.90 -10.78 14.91
C THR A 71 7.50 -11.33 14.68
N LEU A 72 6.89 -11.94 15.71
CA LEU A 72 5.54 -12.48 15.60
C LEU A 72 4.50 -11.39 15.26
N LEU A 73 4.59 -10.22 15.90
CA LEU A 73 3.69 -9.10 15.61
C LEU A 73 3.85 -8.59 14.17
N ARG A 74 5.07 -8.54 13.62
CA ARG A 74 5.31 -8.18 12.22
C ARG A 74 4.69 -9.19 11.25
N LEU A 75 4.83 -10.48 11.53
CA LEU A 75 4.23 -11.54 10.72
C LEU A 75 2.70 -11.48 10.76
N GLN A 76 2.10 -11.21 11.92
CA GLN A 76 0.67 -10.96 12.06
C GLN A 76 0.22 -9.76 11.22
N ASN A 77 0.96 -8.64 11.28
CA ASN A 77 0.66 -7.46 10.46
C ASN A 77 0.74 -7.76 8.95
N GLN A 78 1.68 -8.63 8.53
CA GLN A 78 1.80 -9.07 7.12
C GLN A 78 0.61 -9.92 6.67
N VAL A 79 0.09 -10.79 7.55
CA VAL A 79 -1.14 -11.55 7.30
C VAL A 79 -2.32 -10.60 7.12
N GLU A 80 -2.53 -9.68 8.05
CA GLU A 80 -3.65 -8.73 7.98
C GLU A 80 -3.58 -7.82 6.76
N TYR A 81 -2.38 -7.35 6.40
CA TYR A 81 -2.18 -6.57 5.18
C TYR A 81 -2.50 -7.38 3.92
N SER A 82 -2.06 -8.64 3.85
CA SER A 82 -2.32 -9.50 2.69
C SER A 82 -3.79 -9.88 2.57
N LYS A 83 -4.51 -10.04 3.69
CA LYS A 83 -5.98 -10.19 3.69
C LYS A 83 -6.67 -8.99 3.08
N LYS A 84 -6.26 -7.77 3.45
CA LYS A 84 -6.84 -6.53 2.90
C LYS A 84 -6.60 -6.39 1.40
N LEU A 85 -5.42 -6.77 0.91
CA LEU A 85 -5.13 -6.79 -0.53
C LEU A 85 -6.03 -7.79 -1.29
N LEU A 86 -6.22 -9.00 -0.74
CA LEU A 86 -7.09 -10.00 -1.35
C LEU A 86 -8.56 -9.56 -1.35
N ASP A 87 -9.02 -9.01 -0.23
CA ASP A 87 -10.38 -8.47 -0.10
C ASP A 87 -10.64 -7.35 -1.11
N HIS A 88 -9.69 -6.42 -1.27
CA HIS A 88 -9.74 -5.35 -2.27
C HIS A 88 -9.84 -5.90 -3.69
N ALA A 89 -8.98 -6.85 -4.06
CA ALA A 89 -8.97 -7.46 -5.39
C ALA A 89 -10.25 -8.29 -5.69
N THR A 90 -10.82 -8.94 -4.68
CA THR A 90 -12.02 -9.78 -4.85
C THR A 90 -13.30 -8.95 -4.97
N ASN A 91 -13.44 -7.91 -4.16
CA ASN A 91 -14.66 -7.13 -4.07
C ASN A 91 -14.78 -6.03 -5.14
N HIS A 92 -13.84 -5.97 -6.11
CA HIS A 92 -13.79 -4.95 -7.16
C HIS A 92 -13.92 -3.54 -6.59
N GLY A 93 -13.41 -3.32 -5.38
CA GLY A 93 -13.46 -2.03 -4.73
C GLY A 93 -12.74 -1.02 -5.62
N GLU A 94 -13.47 -0.04 -6.15
CA GLU A 94 -12.91 1.01 -6.99
C GLU A 94 -11.61 1.53 -6.38
N HIS A 95 -10.49 1.32 -7.07
CA HIS A 95 -9.18 2.00 -7.02
C HIS A 95 -8.57 2.45 -5.67
N ASP A 96 -9.15 2.13 -4.51
CA ASP A 96 -8.74 2.68 -3.23
C ASP A 96 -7.69 1.78 -2.55
N LEU A 97 -6.56 1.60 -3.25
CA LEU A 97 -5.33 1.06 -2.65
C LEU A 97 -4.84 1.96 -1.51
N HIS A 98 -5.25 3.22 -1.49
CA HIS A 98 -4.90 4.16 -0.44
C HIS A 98 -5.43 3.69 0.93
N SER A 99 -6.66 3.22 1.04
CA SER A 99 -7.21 2.62 2.27
C SER A 99 -6.35 1.46 2.79
N THR A 100 -5.84 0.62 1.88
CA THR A 100 -4.94 -0.48 2.22
C THR A 100 -3.58 0.03 2.72
N HIS A 101 -3.05 1.08 2.11
CA HIS A 101 -1.82 1.72 2.57
C HIS A 101 -1.96 2.45 3.91
N LEU A 102 -3.13 3.06 4.20
CA LEU A 102 -3.47 3.65 5.49
C LEU A 102 -3.49 2.58 6.58
N GLN A 103 -4.09 1.42 6.32
CA GLN A 103 -4.05 0.32 7.28
C GLN A 103 -2.62 -0.12 7.61
N ASN A 104 -1.73 -0.16 6.60
CA ASN A 104 -0.33 -0.47 6.84
C ASN A 104 0.35 0.58 7.73
N LEU A 105 0.08 1.88 7.53
CA LEU A 105 0.60 2.94 8.41
C LEU A 105 0.08 2.83 9.85
N LYS A 106 -1.18 2.45 10.04
CA LYS A 106 -1.74 2.17 11.38
C LYS A 106 -1.00 1.01 12.06
N ASN A 107 -0.69 -0.05 11.30
CA ASN A 107 0.09 -1.18 11.80
C ASN A 107 1.53 -0.76 12.16
N ASP A 108 2.17 0.08 11.35
CA ASP A 108 3.51 0.63 11.58
C ASP A 108 3.55 1.47 12.87
N LEU A 109 2.55 2.33 13.08
CA LEU A 109 2.41 3.13 14.30
C LEU A 109 2.23 2.23 15.54
N ALA A 110 1.30 1.27 15.48
CA ALA A 110 1.08 0.34 16.59
C ALA A 110 2.36 -0.44 16.96
N LEU A 111 3.13 -0.85 15.95
CA LEU A 111 4.41 -1.52 16.14
C LEU A 111 5.44 -0.62 16.82
N ALA A 112 5.59 0.63 16.36
CA ALA A 112 6.51 1.59 16.97
C ALA A 112 6.14 1.89 18.43
N GLU A 113 4.84 2.08 18.71
CA GLU A 113 4.34 2.32 20.07
C GLU A 113 4.59 1.14 20.99
N GLN A 114 4.43 -0.08 20.48
CA GLN A 114 4.73 -1.31 21.19
C GLN A 114 6.22 -1.43 21.55
N GLN A 115 7.12 -1.17 20.59
CA GLN A 115 8.56 -1.20 20.82
C GLN A 115 9.00 -0.17 21.85
N TYR A 116 8.50 1.07 21.73
CA TYR A 116 8.80 2.12 22.70
C TYR A 116 8.31 1.74 24.10
N ARG A 117 7.09 1.19 24.22
CA ARG A 117 6.56 0.73 25.50
C ARG A 117 7.41 -0.39 26.11
N TRP A 118 7.77 -1.42 25.35
CA TRP A 118 8.63 -2.50 25.84
C TRP A 118 10.00 -2.01 26.28
N SER A 119 10.59 -1.02 25.59
CA SER A 119 11.87 -0.44 26.01
C SER A 119 11.80 0.25 27.38
N LYS A 120 10.69 0.95 27.65
CA LYS A 120 10.45 1.58 28.96
C LYS A 120 10.21 0.54 30.05
N GLU A 121 9.41 -0.48 29.76
CA GLU A 121 9.15 -1.58 30.70
C GLU A 121 10.43 -2.35 31.05
N ALA A 122 11.32 -2.57 30.07
CA ALA A 122 12.63 -3.18 30.30
C ALA A 122 13.48 -2.33 31.24
N ASN A 123 13.54 -1.01 31.02
CA ASN A 123 14.29 -0.09 31.88
C ASN A 123 13.70 0.07 33.28
N GLN A 124 12.40 -0.12 33.45
CA GLN A 124 11.74 -0.14 34.77
C GLN A 124 12.15 -1.39 35.58
N LYS A 125 12.30 -2.53 34.90
CA LYS A 125 12.71 -3.79 35.56
C LYS A 125 14.22 -3.85 35.78
N TYR A 126 14.98 -3.33 34.84
CA TYR A 126 16.44 -3.37 34.83
C TYR A 126 16.98 -2.04 34.30
N ALA A 127 17.42 -1.18 35.21
CA ALA A 127 17.88 0.16 34.86
C ALA A 127 19.01 0.12 33.82
N GLY A 128 18.83 0.85 32.72
CA GLY A 128 19.85 1.01 31.68
C GLY A 128 19.99 -0.16 30.70
N VAL A 129 19.14 -1.19 30.75
CA VAL A 129 19.17 -2.30 29.78
C VAL A 129 18.95 -1.81 28.34
N VAL A 130 18.09 -0.81 28.15
CA VAL A 130 17.97 -0.08 26.90
C VAL A 130 18.59 1.30 27.08
N SER A 131 19.55 1.64 26.23
CA SER A 131 20.25 2.93 26.29
C SER A 131 19.26 4.10 26.19
N THR A 132 19.58 5.23 26.84
CA THR A 132 18.74 6.45 26.75
C THR A 132 18.61 6.95 25.31
N THR A 133 19.67 6.78 24.50
CA THR A 133 19.69 7.07 23.06
C THR A 133 18.68 6.20 22.31
N ASP A 134 18.65 4.89 22.57
CA ASP A 134 17.70 3.98 21.93
C ASP A 134 16.26 4.25 22.34
N VAL A 135 16.02 4.53 23.62
CA VAL A 135 14.68 4.94 24.10
C VAL A 135 14.23 6.22 23.39
N LYS A 136 15.12 7.20 23.22
CA LYS A 136 14.83 8.43 22.47
C LYS A 136 14.55 8.14 20.99
N ARG A 137 15.34 7.26 20.36
CA ARG A 137 15.14 6.82 18.98
C ARG A 137 13.77 6.17 18.78
N LEU A 138 13.37 5.26 19.68
CA LEU A 138 12.06 4.62 19.64
C LEU A 138 10.91 5.61 19.83
N LYS A 139 11.09 6.61 20.70
CA LYS A 139 10.11 7.71 20.84
C LYS A 139 9.94 8.49 19.53
N LEU A 140 11.05 8.86 18.90
CA LEU A 140 11.03 9.56 17.61
C LEU A 140 10.41 8.71 16.50
N ALA A 141 10.63 7.38 16.51
CA ALA A 141 9.99 6.47 15.58
C ALA A 141 8.45 6.46 15.73
N VAL A 142 7.93 6.53 16.97
CA VAL A 142 6.49 6.67 17.22
C VAL A 142 5.96 7.99 16.66
N GLU A 143 6.63 9.10 16.97
CA GLU A 143 6.24 10.44 16.52
C GLU A 143 6.22 10.51 14.98
N LEU A 144 7.25 9.96 14.32
CA LEU A 144 7.33 9.90 12.87
C LEU A 144 6.23 9.02 12.26
N ALA A 145 5.95 7.84 12.83
CA ALA A 145 4.89 6.97 12.34
C ALA A 145 3.51 7.62 12.46
N ARG A 146 3.28 8.41 13.52
CA ARG A 146 2.06 9.19 13.70
C ARG A 146 1.92 10.28 12.65
N LEU A 147 2.98 11.05 12.41
CA LEU A 147 3.01 12.08 11.36
C LEU A 147 2.86 11.48 9.96
N ALA A 148 3.39 10.28 9.71
CA ALA A 148 3.22 9.59 8.44
C ALA A 148 1.76 9.18 8.19
N LEU A 149 1.06 8.72 9.23
CA LEU A 149 -0.37 8.44 9.19
C LEU A 149 -1.17 9.73 8.96
N GLU A 150 -0.92 10.78 9.75
CA GLU A 150 -1.58 12.08 9.60
C GLU A 150 -1.38 12.66 8.21
N ARG A 151 -0.15 12.64 7.68
CA ARG A 151 0.15 13.07 6.31
C ARG A 151 -0.63 12.26 5.28
N ALA A 152 -0.73 10.93 5.46
CA ALA A 152 -1.47 10.10 4.52
C ALA A 152 -2.98 10.36 4.53
N GLU A 153 -3.54 10.82 5.65
CA GLU A 153 -4.97 11.16 5.78
C GLU A 153 -5.31 12.53 5.17
N GLN A 154 -4.32 13.30 4.73
CA GLN A 154 -4.54 14.60 4.08
C GLN A 154 -5.18 14.43 2.69
N PRO A 155 -6.31 15.12 2.39
CA PRO A 155 -7.00 15.01 1.11
C PRO A 155 -6.10 15.27 -0.10
N GLU A 156 -5.14 16.19 0.03
CA GLU A 156 -4.18 16.56 -1.01
C GLU A 156 -3.33 15.37 -1.48
N ILE A 157 -3.14 14.35 -0.64
CA ILE A 157 -2.42 13.12 -0.99
C ILE A 157 -3.26 12.18 -1.86
N THR A 158 -4.59 12.25 -1.78
CA THR A 158 -5.49 11.38 -2.54
C THR A 158 -6.10 12.06 -3.77
N GLU A 159 -6.29 13.38 -3.72
CA GLU A 159 -6.92 14.15 -4.80
C GLU A 159 -6.00 14.37 -6.00
N ASP A 160 -4.69 14.50 -5.78
CA ASP A 160 -3.69 14.63 -6.84
C ASP A 160 -2.87 13.33 -6.98
N PRO A 161 -2.98 12.60 -8.11
CA PRO A 161 -2.20 11.39 -8.37
C PRO A 161 -0.68 11.60 -8.29
N THR A 162 -0.19 12.79 -8.61
CA THR A 162 1.25 13.11 -8.53
C THR A 162 1.70 13.19 -7.08
N SER A 163 0.94 13.91 -6.24
CA SER A 163 1.14 13.99 -4.80
C SER A 163 1.02 12.62 -4.14
N HIS A 164 0.07 11.79 -4.58
CA HIS A 164 -0.06 10.41 -4.11
C HIS A 164 1.20 9.59 -4.39
N LEU A 165 1.66 9.59 -5.63
CA LEU A 165 2.85 8.84 -6.03
C LEU A 165 4.10 9.36 -5.32
N GLN A 166 4.26 10.68 -5.19
CA GLN A 166 5.38 11.28 -4.48
C GLN A 166 5.39 10.85 -3.00
N TRP A 167 4.24 10.82 -2.35
CA TRP A 167 4.12 10.31 -0.98
C TRP A 167 4.52 8.83 -0.88
N GLN A 168 4.09 7.99 -1.82
CA GLN A 168 4.51 6.58 -1.85
C GLN A 168 6.04 6.44 -1.99
N VAL A 169 6.65 7.23 -2.87
CA VAL A 169 8.11 7.26 -3.08
C VAL A 169 8.85 7.72 -1.82
N ASP A 170 8.39 8.79 -1.17
CA ASP A 170 8.97 9.30 0.07
C ASP A 170 8.93 8.25 1.19
N ARG A 171 7.81 7.52 1.29
CA ARG A 171 7.66 6.41 2.23
C ARG A 171 8.64 5.28 1.95
N LEU A 172 8.73 4.84 0.69
CA LEU A 172 9.66 3.76 0.30
C LEU A 172 11.12 4.13 0.59
N ARG A 173 11.52 5.39 0.31
CA ARG A 173 12.85 5.90 0.66
C ARG A 173 13.11 5.86 2.16
N SER A 174 12.13 6.24 2.96
CA SER A 174 12.23 6.26 4.43
C SER A 174 12.37 4.84 5.01
N GLU A 175 11.55 3.89 4.53
CA GLU A 175 11.64 2.49 4.97
C GLU A 175 12.93 1.81 4.51
N LEU A 176 13.42 2.10 3.30
CA LEU A 176 14.70 1.59 2.82
C LEU A 176 15.89 2.11 3.64
N LEU A 177 15.88 3.40 3.98
CA LEU A 177 16.90 3.99 4.83
C LEU A 177 16.90 3.36 6.22
N LYS A 178 15.71 3.21 6.83
CA LYS A 178 15.52 2.55 8.12
C LYS A 178 16.03 1.10 8.10
N LEU A 179 15.72 0.34 7.05
CA LEU A 179 16.22 -1.03 6.88
C LEU A 179 17.75 -1.06 6.78
N THR A 180 18.33 -0.16 5.98
CA THR A 180 19.78 -0.04 5.85
C THR A 180 20.44 0.27 7.19
N VAL A 181 19.90 1.23 7.95
CA VAL A 181 20.44 1.61 9.26
C VAL A 181 20.34 0.45 10.26
N GLU A 182 19.21 -0.25 10.32
CA GLU A 182 19.05 -1.41 11.22
C GLU A 182 19.96 -2.57 10.80
N PHE A 183 20.13 -2.83 9.51
CA PHE A 183 21.04 -3.83 8.99
C PHE A 183 22.50 -3.53 9.38
N GLU A 184 22.94 -2.29 9.16
CA GLU A 184 24.30 -1.85 9.52
C GLU A 184 24.54 -1.92 11.03
N ARG A 185 23.53 -1.61 11.84
CA ARG A 185 23.60 -1.73 13.30
C ARG A 185 23.81 -3.18 13.73
N VAL A 186 22.99 -4.10 13.23
CA VAL A 186 23.12 -5.54 13.50
C VAL A 186 24.47 -6.07 13.01
N ARG A 187 24.90 -5.68 11.81
CA ARG A 187 26.19 -6.08 11.23
C ARG A 187 27.38 -5.57 12.05
N SER A 188 27.26 -4.38 12.65
CA SER A 188 28.32 -3.76 13.46
C SER A 188 28.33 -4.21 14.93
N GLY A 189 27.39 -5.08 15.33
CA GLY A 189 27.30 -5.61 16.70
C GLY A 189 26.94 -4.54 17.74
N HIS A 190 26.21 -3.50 17.35
CA HIS A 190 25.73 -2.42 18.23
C HIS A 190 24.22 -2.54 18.47
#